data_AF-A0A349MGE3-F1
#
_entry.id   AF-A0A349MGE3-F1
#
_cell.length_a   1.000
_cell.length_b   1.000
_cell.length_c   1.000
_cell.angle_alpha   90.00
_cell.angle_beta   90.00
_cell.angle_gamma   90.00
#
_symmetry.space_group_name_H-M   'P 1'
#
loop_
_entity.id
_entity.type
_entity.pdbx_description
1 polymer ?
#
loop_
_entity_poly.entity_id
_entity_poly.type
_entity_poly.pdbx_seq_one_letter_code
_entity_poly.pdbx_strand_id
1 'polypeptide(L)'
;MSAVAIAIPFDTLAFVRKLETAGVPSVQAEAQAEAISDVIQKVETSRLQELATKGDVREFELKLATTKAELQKEIEVAKNETIKWMIGLALAQLTMMAGILVALVRVLPGGH
;
A
#
# COMPACT_ATOMS: atom_id res chain seq x y z
N MET A 1 10.38 -3.79 8.06
CA MET A 1 10.76 -4.51 9.30
C MET A 1 9.66 -5.54 9.58
N SER A 2 9.89 -6.82 9.28
CA SER A 2 8.94 -7.87 9.68
C SER A 2 9.05 -8.08 11.19
N ALA A 3 7.95 -7.95 11.92
CA ALA A 3 7.90 -8.35 13.31
C ALA A 3 8.13 -9.87 13.38
N VAL A 4 9.28 -10.28 13.91
CA VAL A 4 9.51 -11.69 14.25
C VAL A 4 8.71 -11.97 15.51
N ALA A 5 7.59 -12.67 15.38
CA ALA A 5 6.91 -13.24 16.53
C ALA A 5 7.81 -14.34 17.09
N ILE A 6 8.56 -14.02 18.14
CA ILE A 6 9.24 -15.04 18.95
C ILE A 6 8.14 -15.69 19.79
N ALA A 7 7.69 -16.87 19.36
CA ALA A 7 6.84 -17.73 20.19
C ALA A 7 7.73 -18.31 21.30
N ILE A 8 7.48 -17.93 22.55
CA ILE A 8 8.12 -18.52 23.71
C ILE A 8 7.22 -19.69 24.15
N PRO A 9 7.63 -20.96 23.98
CA PRO A 9 6.79 -22.09 24.34
C PRO A 9 6.55 -22.12 25.85
N PHE A 10 5.29 -22.24 26.25
CA PHE A 10 4.92 -22.44 27.65
C PHE A 10 5.06 -23.93 28.00
N ASP A 11 6.01 -24.26 28.86
CA ASP A 11 6.22 -25.63 29.35
C ASP A 11 5.29 -25.90 30.55
N THR A 12 4.11 -26.44 30.24
CA THR A 12 3.08 -26.81 31.21
C THR A 12 3.63 -27.76 32.28
N LEU A 13 4.49 -28.72 31.92
CA LEU A 13 5.01 -29.72 32.85
C LEU A 13 6.02 -29.12 33.83
N ALA A 14 6.93 -28.29 33.34
CA ALA A 14 7.87 -27.57 34.20
C ALA A 14 7.14 -26.60 35.16
N PHE A 15 6.03 -26.01 34.70
CA PHE A 15 5.18 -25.15 35.52
C PHE A 15 4.44 -25.92 36.62
N VAL A 16 3.80 -27.05 36.29
CA VAL A 16 3.16 -27.94 37.29
C VAL A 16 4.17 -28.37 38.36
N ARG A 17 5.35 -28.84 37.96
CA ARG A 17 6.40 -29.27 38.90
C ARG A 17 6.85 -28.16 39.85
N LYS A 18 6.92 -26.92 39.35
CA LYS A 18 7.24 -25.75 40.19
C LYS A 18 6.15 -25.49 41.22
N LEU A 19 4.88 -25.59 40.84
CA LEU A 19 3.75 -25.41 41.76
C LEU A 19 3.71 -26.52 42.82
N GLU A 20 3.91 -27.76 42.42
CA GLU A 20 3.98 -28.90 43.36
C GLU A 20 5.15 -28.75 44.36
N THR A 21 6.33 -28.33 43.89
CA THR A 21 7.49 -28.05 44.75
C THR A 21 7.21 -26.90 45.73
N ALA A 22 6.35 -25.95 45.35
CA ALA A 22 5.90 -24.86 46.21
C ALA A 22 4.77 -25.26 47.18
N GLY A 23 4.35 -26.53 47.18
CA GLY A 23 3.32 -27.07 48.07
C GLY A 23 1.89 -26.99 47.53
N VAL A 24 1.70 -26.65 46.25
CA VAL A 24 0.39 -26.69 45.60
C VAL A 24 0.00 -28.16 45.34
N PRO A 25 -1.21 -28.61 45.72
CA PRO A 25 -1.68 -29.95 45.40
C PRO A 25 -1.65 -30.22 43.88
N SER A 26 -1.24 -31.42 43.48
CA SER A 26 -1.07 -31.81 42.07
C SER A 26 -2.28 -31.45 41.18
N VAL A 27 -3.49 -31.78 41.64
CA VAL A 27 -4.75 -31.45 40.93
C VAL A 27 -4.93 -29.93 40.72
N GLN A 28 -4.53 -29.11 41.69
CA GLN A 28 -4.60 -27.66 41.56
C GLN A 28 -3.48 -27.11 40.67
N ALA A 29 -2.29 -27.71 40.73
CA ALA A 29 -1.17 -27.33 39.89
C ALA A 29 -1.47 -27.60 38.40
N GLU A 30 -2.02 -28.76 38.09
CA GLU A 30 -2.49 -29.12 36.75
C GLU A 30 -3.59 -28.17 36.26
N ALA A 31 -4.62 -27.92 37.07
CA ALA A 31 -5.71 -27.01 36.71
C ALA A 31 -5.22 -25.58 36.45
N GLN A 32 -4.24 -25.08 37.23
CA GLN A 32 -3.63 -23.77 37.00
C GLN A 32 -2.81 -23.74 35.71
N ALA A 33 -2.03 -24.79 35.45
CA ALA A 33 -1.21 -24.90 34.25
C ALA A 33 -2.07 -24.96 32.98
N GLU A 34 -3.17 -25.70 33.03
CA GLU A 34 -4.15 -25.78 31.95
C GLU A 34 -4.81 -24.42 31.70
N ALA A 35 -5.32 -23.77 32.74
CA ALA A 35 -5.95 -22.44 32.61
C ALA A 35 -5.00 -21.39 32.01
N ILE A 36 -3.72 -21.38 32.43
CA ILE A 36 -2.72 -20.46 31.90
C ILE A 36 -2.37 -20.80 30.45
N SER A 37 -2.19 -22.08 30.12
CA SER A 37 -1.94 -22.53 28.74
C SER A 37 -3.07 -22.08 27.81
N ASP A 38 -4.32 -22.20 28.26
CA ASP A 38 -5.51 -21.83 27.49
C ASP A 38 -5.58 -20.32 27.23
N VAL A 39 -5.19 -19.50 28.22
CA VAL A 39 -5.08 -18.03 28.06
C VAL A 39 -3.95 -17.66 27.09
N ILE A 40 -2.77 -18.28 27.22
CA ILE A 40 -1.63 -18.01 26.35
C ILE A 40 -1.98 -18.32 24.90
N GLN A 41 -2.62 -19.48 24.64
CA GLN A 41 -3.05 -19.85 23.29
C GLN A 41 -4.08 -18.87 22.72
N LYS A 42 -5.04 -18.40 23.52
CA LYS A 42 -6.01 -17.39 23.07
C LYS A 42 -5.35 -16.06 22.72
N VAL A 43 -4.44 -15.58 23.57
CA VAL A 43 -3.69 -14.33 23.32
C VAL A 43 -2.81 -14.44 22.06
N GLU A 44 -2.12 -15.57 21.89
CA GLU A 44 -1.29 -15.81 20.71
C GLU A 44 -2.14 -15.87 19.43
N THR A 45 -3.27 -16.56 19.48
CA THR A 45 -4.21 -16.65 18.35
C THR A 45 -4.77 -15.27 17.99
N SER A 46 -5.22 -14.47 18.96
CA SER A 46 -5.69 -13.11 18.73
C SER A 46 -4.61 -12.21 18.13
N ARG A 47 -3.37 -12.30 18.65
CA ARG A 47 -2.24 -11.53 18.12
C ARG A 47 -1.91 -11.94 16.68
N LEU A 48 -1.96 -13.23 16.36
CA LEU A 48 -1.72 -13.73 15.00
C LEU A 48 -2.83 -13.29 14.02
N GLN A 49 -4.06 -13.11 14.49
CA GLN A 49 -5.16 -12.58 13.69
C GLN A 49 -5.03 -11.07 13.41
N GLU A 50 -4.43 -10.30 14.32
CA GLU A 50 -4.17 -8.87 14.09
C GLU A 50 -2.96 -8.60 13.18
N LEU A 51 -2.08 -9.60 13.01
CA LEU A 51 -0.92 -9.47 12.14
C LEU A 51 -1.34 -9.72 10.68
N ALA A 52 -1.02 -8.77 9.80
CA ALA A 52 -1.12 -8.98 8.36
C ALA A 52 -0.32 -10.23 7.98
N THR A 53 -1.00 -11.20 7.35
CA THR A 53 -0.37 -12.43 6.91
C THR A 53 0.57 -12.12 5.75
N LYS A 54 1.53 -13.03 5.48
CA LYS A 54 2.38 -12.93 4.28
C LYS A 54 1.54 -12.90 2.99
N GLY A 55 0.35 -13.50 3.00
CA GLY A 55 -0.61 -13.45 1.90
C GLY A 55 -1.14 -12.03 1.67
N ASP A 56 -1.58 -11.37 2.73
CA ASP A 56 -2.11 -10.00 2.68
C ASP A 56 -1.06 -9.01 2.16
N VAL A 57 0.19 -9.14 2.63
CA VAL A 57 1.31 -8.33 2.15
C VAL A 57 1.53 -8.53 0.64
N ARG A 58 1.53 -9.79 0.18
CA ARG A 58 1.68 -10.10 -1.25
C ARG A 58 0.52 -9.56 -2.09
N GLU A 59 -0.71 -9.64 -1.57
CA GLU A 59 -1.88 -9.05 -2.23
C GLU A 59 -1.74 -7.52 -2.36
N PHE A 60 -1.30 -6.85 -1.30
CA PHE A 60 -1.02 -5.42 -1.34
C PHE A 60 0.10 -5.05 -2.32
N GLU A 61 1.19 -5.83 -2.37
CA GLU A 61 2.27 -5.62 -3.34
C GLU A 61 1.78 -5.75 -4.79
N LEU A 62 0.91 -6.74 -5.06
CA LEU A 62 0.30 -6.93 -6.38
C LEU A 62 -0.64 -5.76 -6.73
N LYS A 63 -1.52 -5.36 -5.82
CA LYS A 63 -2.39 -4.19 -6.01
C LYS A 63 -1.57 -2.93 -6.27
N LEU A 64 -0.51 -2.71 -5.52
CA LEU A 64 0.39 -1.57 -5.68
C LEU A 64 1.06 -1.58 -7.06
N ALA A 65 1.56 -2.74 -7.50
CA ALA A 65 2.16 -2.88 -8.83
C ALA A 65 1.15 -2.59 -9.95
N THR A 66 -0.09 -3.09 -9.83
CA THR A 66 -1.17 -2.80 -10.78
C THR A 66 -1.52 -1.33 -10.82
N THR A 67 -1.79 -0.72 -9.66
CA THR A 67 -2.12 0.72 -9.57
C THR A 67 -0.98 1.59 -10.12
N LYS A 68 0.29 1.22 -9.87
CA LYS A 68 1.43 1.93 -10.44
C LYS A 68 1.43 1.84 -11.98
N ALA A 69 1.19 0.66 -12.55
CA ALA A 69 1.14 0.49 -14.00
C ALA A 69 -0.03 1.27 -14.63
N GLU A 70 -1.19 1.29 -13.98
CA GLU A 70 -2.36 2.07 -14.40
C GLU A 70 -2.06 3.57 -14.39
N LEU A 71 -1.49 4.09 -13.30
CA LEU A 71 -1.11 5.50 -13.20
C LEU A 71 -0.06 5.90 -14.27
N GLN A 72 0.93 5.04 -14.53
CA GLN A 72 1.90 5.30 -15.60
C GLN A 72 1.23 5.42 -16.97
N LYS A 73 0.28 4.53 -17.26
CA LYS A 73 -0.49 4.57 -18.51
C LYS A 73 -1.35 5.83 -18.60
N GLU A 74 -2.05 6.20 -17.53
CA GLU A 74 -2.88 7.41 -17.52
C GLU A 74 -2.05 8.68 -17.73
N ILE A 75 -0.85 8.74 -17.13
CA ILE A 75 0.10 9.84 -17.35
C ILE A 75 0.53 9.90 -18.82
N GLU A 76 0.84 8.76 -19.45
CA GLU A 76 1.20 8.73 -20.88
C GLU A 76 0.06 9.19 -21.78
N VAL A 77 -1.18 8.78 -21.48
CA VAL A 77 -2.37 9.21 -22.21
C VAL A 77 -2.56 10.71 -22.06
N ALA A 78 -2.55 11.23 -20.82
CA ALA A 78 -2.72 12.65 -20.53
C ALA A 78 -1.64 13.51 -21.20
N LYS A 79 -0.38 13.04 -21.19
CA LYS A 79 0.73 13.69 -21.90
C LYS A 79 0.48 13.75 -23.40
N ASN A 80 0.04 12.64 -24.00
CA ASN A 80 -0.25 12.59 -25.44
C ASN A 80 -1.43 13.50 -25.82
N GLU A 81 -2.48 13.54 -25.01
CA GLU A 81 -3.62 14.44 -25.22
C GLU A 81 -3.19 15.91 -25.11
N THR A 82 -2.38 16.24 -24.12
CA THR A 82 -1.83 17.59 -23.95
C THR A 82 -1.01 18.02 -25.18
N ILE A 83 -0.14 17.13 -25.70
CA ILE A 83 0.65 17.40 -26.91
C ILE A 83 -0.26 17.62 -28.11
N LYS A 84 -1.31 16.81 -28.30
CA LYS A 84 -2.26 16.96 -29.41
C LYS A 84 -2.96 18.33 -29.37
N TRP A 85 -3.46 18.73 -28.20
CA TRP A 85 -4.10 20.04 -28.03
C TRP A 85 -3.11 21.20 -28.26
N MET A 86 -1.88 21.09 -27.75
CA MET A 86 -0.83 22.09 -27.99
C MET A 86 -0.50 22.24 -29.48
N ILE A 87 -0.39 21.14 -30.24
CA ILE A 87 -0.16 21.20 -31.68
C ILE A 87 -1.33 21.88 -32.39
N GLY A 88 -2.57 21.54 -32.02
CA GLY A 88 -3.77 22.18 -32.57
C GLY A 88 -3.79 23.69 -32.33
N LEU A 89 -3.51 24.12 -31.11
CA LEU A 89 -3.44 25.55 -30.74
C LEU A 89 -2.27 26.27 -31.45
N ALA A 90 -1.10 25.64 -31.53
CA ALA A 90 0.07 26.21 -32.22
C ALA A 90 -0.21 26.43 -33.71
N LEU A 91 -0.83 25.45 -34.39
CA LEU A 91 -1.21 25.58 -35.79
C LEU A 91 -2.27 26.67 -36.00
N ALA A 92 -3.27 26.75 -35.13
CA ALA A 92 -4.29 27.80 -35.17
C ALA A 92 -3.69 29.20 -34.95
N GLN A 93 -2.72 29.32 -34.05
CA GLN A 93 -2.01 30.58 -33.80
C GLN A 93 -1.17 31.00 -35.03
N LEU A 94 -0.49 30.06 -35.70
CA LEU A 94 0.29 30.36 -36.90
C LEU A 94 -0.59 30.82 -38.07
N THR A 95 -1.73 30.17 -38.30
CA THR A 95 -2.69 30.60 -39.34
C THR A 95 -3.29 31.96 -39.02
N MET A 96 -3.60 32.23 -37.74
CA MET A 96 -4.05 33.55 -37.30
C MET A 96 -3.00 34.64 -37.56
N MET A 97 -1.74 34.41 -37.19
CA MET A 97 -0.66 35.38 -37.43
C MET A 97 -0.43 35.66 -38.93
N ALA A 98 -0.44 34.61 -39.76
CA ALA A 98 -0.33 34.77 -41.20
C ALA A 98 -1.51 35.59 -41.78
N GLY A 99 -2.74 35.33 -41.32
CA GLY A 99 -3.91 36.10 -41.72
C GLY A 99 -3.81 37.59 -41.38
N ILE A 100 -3.31 37.90 -40.17
CA ILE A 100 -3.07 39.30 -39.74
C ILE A 100 -2.02 39.97 -40.63
N LEU A 101 -0.90 39.30 -40.94
CA LEU A 101 0.14 39.85 -41.81
C LEU A 101 -0.39 40.17 -43.21
N VAL A 102 -1.18 39.26 -43.81
CA VAL A 102 -1.80 39.48 -45.12
C VAL A 102 -2.78 40.67 -45.08
N ALA A 103 -3.60 40.77 -44.03
CA ALA A 103 -4.52 41.89 -43.86
C ALA A 103 -3.77 43.23 -43.73
N LEU A 104 -2.65 43.27 -42.98
CA LEU A 104 -1.82 44.47 -42.85
C LEU A 104 -1.20 44.90 -44.18
N VAL A 105 -0.64 43.98 -44.96
CA VAL A 105 -0.08 44.28 -46.30
C VAL A 105 -1.16 44.82 -47.24
N ARG A 106 -2.39 44.32 -47.15
CA ARG A 106 -3.50 44.77 -48.00
C ARG A 106 -4.07 46.12 -47.58
N VAL A 107 -3.99 46.47 -46.29
CA VAL A 107 -4.53 47.71 -45.72
C VAL A 107 -3.53 48.86 -45.79
N LEU A 108 -2.22 48.61 -45.87
CA LEU A 108 -1.22 49.67 -46.04
C LEU A 108 -1.24 50.17 -47.50
N PRO A 109 -1.79 51.35 -47.82
CA PRO A 109 -1.68 51.92 -49.15
C PRO A 109 -0.22 52.28 -49.37
N GLY A 110 0.32 52.01 -50.56
CA GLY A 110 1.73 52.28 -50.91
C GLY A 110 2.18 53.66 -50.41
N GLY A 111 3.15 53.64 -49.48
CA GLY A 111 3.89 54.84 -49.12
C GLY A 111 4.85 55.18 -50.25
N HIS A 112 4.47 56.22 -50.99
CA HIS A 112 5.10 56.81 -52.19
C HIS A 112 4.73 56.18 -53.53
#